data_AF-A0A0K0JUI5-F1
#
_entry.id   AF-A0A0K0JUI5-F1
#
_cell.length_a   1.000
_cell.length_b   1.000
_cell.length_c   1.000
_cell.angle_alpha   90.00
_cell.angle_beta   90.00
_cell.angle_gamma   90.00
#
_symmetry.space_group_name_H-M   'P 1'
#
loop_
_entity.id
_entity.type
_entity.pdbx_description
1 polymer ?
#
loop_
_entity_poly.entity_id
_entity_poly.type
_entity_poly.pdbx_seq_one_letter_code
_entity_poly.pdbx_strand_id
1 'polypeptide(L)'
;MERTQSALMDVDKNYYDIRDILACKQSLKCLFSSPLPREIFHLIGQRAPDMEGGFFRADLPLFMIRTLPNCRVVPPTEFSPVQMQVLRAAPEHVDVMHLNQFYFILSKHIVRLIPDEDGRFLAETALFSFLQRSGWILNCALHQGAKPKKIDSTEVQLYREALRCAMQFSRWFNSRQAICRKRDGSHLD
;
A
#
# COMPACT_ATOMS: atom_id res chain seq x y z
N MET A 1 5.88 -28.17 37.15
CA MET A 1 6.07 -26.72 36.93
C MET A 1 6.65 -26.55 35.53
N GLU A 2 5.83 -26.78 34.51
CA GLU A 2 6.26 -26.60 33.12
C GLU A 2 6.22 -25.11 32.82
N ARG A 3 7.40 -24.50 32.69
CA ARG A 3 7.53 -23.16 32.13
C ARG A 3 7.06 -23.28 30.68
N THR A 4 5.86 -22.83 30.39
CA THR A 4 5.39 -22.59 29.03
C THR A 4 6.45 -21.69 28.40
N GLN A 5 7.30 -22.27 27.55
CA GLN A 5 8.15 -21.49 26.66
C GLN A 5 7.20 -20.54 25.97
N SER A 6 7.34 -19.24 26.26
CA SER A 6 6.66 -18.18 25.55
C SER A 6 7.04 -18.39 24.10
N ALA A 7 6.16 -19.02 23.33
CA ALA A 7 6.30 -19.13 21.90
C ALA A 7 6.32 -17.68 21.42
N LEU A 8 7.53 -17.19 21.12
CA LEU A 8 7.69 -15.94 20.43
C LEU A 8 6.95 -16.14 19.11
N MET A 9 5.74 -15.60 19.03
CA MET A 9 4.97 -15.63 17.80
C MET A 9 5.70 -14.74 16.82
N ASP A 10 6.21 -15.35 15.74
CA ASP A 10 6.76 -14.59 14.62
C ASP A 10 5.61 -13.85 13.96
N VAL A 11 5.64 -12.53 14.05
CA VAL A 11 4.64 -11.63 13.49
C VAL A 11 5.28 -10.82 12.38
N ASP A 12 4.50 -10.52 11.33
CA ASP A 12 4.98 -9.69 10.23
C ASP A 12 5.53 -8.35 10.77
N LYS A 13 6.57 -7.82 10.12
CA LYS A 13 7.15 -6.51 10.46
C LYS A 13 6.11 -5.40 10.44
N ASN A 14 5.06 -5.54 9.64
CA ASN A 14 3.96 -4.58 9.54
C ASN A 14 2.80 -4.85 10.51
N TYR A 15 2.93 -5.78 11.46
CA TYR A 15 1.82 -6.20 12.34
C TYR A 15 1.11 -5.04 13.06
N TYR A 16 1.84 -4.00 13.46
CA TYR A 16 1.29 -2.79 14.08
C TYR A 16 1.17 -1.58 13.14
N ASP A 17 1.44 -1.72 11.84
CA ASP A 17 1.22 -0.62 10.89
C ASP A 17 -0.29 -0.44 10.69
N ILE A 18 -0.82 0.65 11.23
CA ILE A 18 -2.25 1.01 11.14
C ILE A 18 -2.73 1.04 9.69
N ARG A 19 -1.90 1.45 8.73
CA ARG A 19 -2.30 1.51 7.31
C ARG A 19 -2.38 0.12 6.69
N ASP A 20 -1.48 -0.78 7.08
CA ASP A 20 -1.50 -2.18 6.68
C ASP A 20 -2.74 -2.87 7.25
N ILE A 21 -3.07 -2.62 8.52
CA ILE A 21 -4.30 -3.09 9.17
C ILE A 21 -5.55 -2.59 8.43
N LEU A 22 -5.60 -1.28 8.11
CA LEU A 22 -6.74 -0.69 7.40
C LEU A 22 -6.88 -1.22 5.97
N ALA A 23 -5.77 -1.42 5.26
CA ALA A 23 -5.78 -2.07 3.95
C ALA A 23 -6.27 -3.52 4.04
N CYS A 24 -5.80 -4.27 5.03
CA CYS A 24 -6.21 -5.67 5.27
C CYS A 24 -7.67 -5.83 5.70
N LYS A 25 -8.32 -4.76 6.18
CA LYS A 25 -9.75 -4.77 6.50
C LYS A 25 -10.64 -4.74 5.24
N GLN A 26 -10.10 -4.33 4.09
CA GLN A 26 -10.88 -4.26 2.85
C GLN A 26 -11.35 -5.66 2.42
N SER A 27 -12.61 -5.75 2.00
CA SER A 27 -13.19 -6.99 1.51
C SER A 27 -12.79 -7.25 0.06
N LEU A 28 -12.40 -8.49 -0.25
CA LEU A 28 -12.13 -8.95 -1.60
C LEU A 28 -13.12 -10.05 -1.97
N LYS A 29 -13.48 -10.07 -3.25
CA LYS A 29 -14.30 -11.12 -3.85
C LYS A 29 -13.52 -12.42 -3.88
N CYS A 30 -14.09 -13.46 -3.31
CA CYS A 30 -13.49 -14.77 -3.20
C CYS A 30 -14.40 -15.84 -3.81
N LEU A 31 -13.79 -16.85 -4.42
CA LEU A 31 -14.45 -18.03 -4.96
C LEU A 31 -13.92 -19.26 -4.23
N PHE A 32 -14.83 -20.13 -3.78
CA PHE A 32 -14.51 -21.40 -3.13
C PHE A 32 -15.11 -22.56 -3.91
N SER A 33 -14.35 -23.65 -4.07
CA SER A 33 -14.84 -24.91 -4.63
C SER A 33 -15.59 -25.78 -3.59
N SER A 34 -15.47 -25.43 -2.31
CA SER A 34 -16.11 -26.14 -1.20
C SER A 34 -16.70 -25.12 -0.22
N PRO A 35 -17.82 -25.44 0.44
CA PRO A 35 -18.44 -24.52 1.38
C PRO A 35 -17.52 -24.30 2.60
N LEU A 36 -17.38 -23.05 3.01
CA LEU A 36 -16.72 -22.71 4.28
C LEU A 36 -17.68 -22.96 5.46
N PRO A 37 -17.16 -23.21 6.68
CA PRO A 37 -17.96 -23.27 7.90
C PRO A 37 -18.85 -22.02 8.07
N ARG A 38 -20.12 -22.23 8.45
CA ARG A 38 -21.12 -21.14 8.54
C ARG A 38 -20.75 -20.09 9.57
N GLU A 39 -20.04 -20.50 10.62
CA GLU A 39 -19.58 -19.66 11.73
C GLU A 39 -18.67 -18.53 11.24
N ILE A 40 -17.87 -18.79 10.20
CA ILE A 40 -16.98 -17.79 9.61
C ILE A 40 -17.77 -16.59 9.08
N PHE A 41 -18.91 -16.83 8.45
CA PHE A 41 -19.76 -15.77 7.92
C PHE A 41 -20.47 -14.97 9.03
N HIS A 42 -20.84 -15.64 10.14
CA HIS A 42 -21.38 -14.95 11.30
C HIS A 42 -20.38 -13.97 11.93
N LEU A 43 -19.08 -14.32 11.98
CA LEU A 43 -18.03 -13.44 12.52
C LEU A 43 -17.90 -12.13 11.74
N ILE A 44 -18.20 -12.14 10.44
CA ILE A 44 -18.16 -10.96 9.57
C ILE A 44 -19.54 -10.35 9.31
N GLY A 45 -20.58 -10.82 10.00
CA GLY A 45 -21.95 -10.32 9.85
C GLY A 45 -22.57 -10.59 8.47
N GLN A 46 -22.12 -11.63 7.77
CA GLN A 46 -22.63 -12.02 6.47
C GLN A 46 -23.41 -13.33 6.54
N ARG A 47 -24.30 -13.54 5.56
CA ARG A 47 -24.94 -14.84 5.34
C ARG A 47 -23.98 -15.74 4.57
N ALA A 48 -23.95 -17.03 4.92
CA ALA A 48 -23.23 -18.02 4.12
C ALA A 48 -23.75 -18.01 2.67
N PRO A 49 -22.86 -17.97 1.66
CA PRO A 49 -23.27 -17.88 0.27
C PRO A 49 -23.87 -19.19 -0.23
N ASP A 50 -24.79 -19.08 -1.18
CA ASP A 50 -25.27 -20.21 -1.95
C ASP A 50 -24.28 -20.54 -3.09
N MET A 51 -24.34 -21.77 -3.61
CA MET A 51 -23.45 -22.19 -4.70
C MET A 51 -23.98 -21.67 -6.04
N GLU A 52 -23.14 -20.93 -6.78
CA GLU A 52 -23.46 -20.37 -8.10
C GLU A 52 -22.39 -20.77 -9.12
N GLY A 53 -22.81 -21.42 -10.21
CA GLY A 53 -21.89 -21.81 -11.29
C GLY A 53 -20.77 -22.76 -10.83
N GLY A 54 -21.03 -23.60 -9.84
CA GLY A 54 -20.07 -24.55 -9.27
C GLY A 54 -19.11 -23.98 -8.22
N PHE A 55 -19.27 -22.71 -7.84
CA PHE A 55 -18.46 -22.05 -6.81
C PHE A 55 -19.31 -21.33 -5.78
N PHE A 56 -18.82 -21.23 -4.55
CA PHE A 56 -19.37 -20.33 -3.54
C PHE A 56 -18.69 -18.97 -3.66
N ARG A 57 -19.48 -17.89 -3.67
CA ARG A 57 -18.97 -16.51 -3.82
C ARG A 57 -19.16 -15.74 -2.53
N ALA A 58 -18.11 -15.16 -1.97
CA ALA A 58 -18.21 -14.30 -0.79
C ALA A 58 -17.24 -13.13 -0.83
N ASP A 59 -17.61 -12.04 -0.17
CA ASP A 59 -16.74 -10.90 0.06
C ASP A 59 -16.08 -11.02 1.43
N LEU A 60 -14.82 -11.43 1.47
CA LEU A 60 -14.11 -11.65 2.72
C LEU A 60 -13.04 -10.57 2.96
N PRO A 61 -12.84 -10.12 4.20
CA PRO A 61 -11.70 -9.27 4.54
C PRO A 61 -10.37 -9.96 4.19
N LEU A 62 -9.44 -9.18 3.63
CA LEU A 62 -8.12 -9.67 3.22
C LEU A 62 -7.36 -10.41 4.34
N PHE A 63 -7.48 -9.97 5.60
CA PHE A 63 -6.83 -10.66 6.72
C PHE A 63 -7.31 -12.11 6.93
N MET A 64 -8.57 -12.42 6.57
CA MET A 64 -9.10 -13.78 6.65
C MET A 64 -8.70 -14.65 5.46
N ILE A 65 -8.64 -14.06 4.26
CA ILE A 65 -8.39 -14.81 3.02
C ILE A 65 -7.08 -15.60 3.10
N ARG A 66 -6.05 -15.02 3.73
CA ARG A 66 -4.73 -15.63 3.87
C ARG A 66 -4.71 -16.95 4.65
N THR A 67 -5.71 -17.19 5.50
CA THR A 67 -5.78 -18.39 6.33
C THR A 67 -6.72 -19.45 5.76
N LEU A 68 -7.44 -19.14 4.68
CA LEU A 68 -8.44 -20.02 4.10
C LEU A 68 -7.84 -20.90 2.99
N PRO A 69 -7.94 -22.24 3.11
CA PRO A 69 -7.49 -23.13 2.06
C PRO A 69 -8.40 -23.03 0.83
N ASN A 70 -7.85 -23.27 -0.37
CA ASN A 70 -8.59 -23.36 -1.63
C ASN A 70 -9.44 -22.11 -1.97
N CYS A 71 -9.03 -20.94 -1.46
CA CYS A 71 -9.66 -19.66 -1.79
C CYS A 71 -9.05 -19.10 -3.07
N ARG A 72 -9.87 -18.86 -4.11
CA ARG A 72 -9.45 -18.09 -5.28
C ARG A 72 -9.92 -16.65 -5.15
N VAL A 73 -8.97 -15.72 -5.09
CA VAL A 73 -9.26 -14.29 -5.04
C VAL A 73 -9.57 -13.77 -6.45
N VAL A 74 -10.64 -12.99 -6.55
CA VAL A 74 -10.94 -12.18 -7.74
C VAL A 74 -10.33 -10.80 -7.52
N PRO A 75 -9.42 -10.34 -8.40
CA PRO A 75 -8.81 -9.04 -8.26
C PRO A 75 -9.87 -7.92 -8.24
N PRO A 76 -9.76 -6.93 -7.34
CA PRO A 76 -10.58 -5.73 -7.39
C PRO A 76 -10.47 -5.00 -8.72
N THR A 77 -11.49 -4.20 -9.03
CA THR A 77 -11.61 -3.51 -10.33
C THR A 77 -10.49 -2.51 -10.60
N GLU A 78 -9.92 -1.92 -9.54
CA GLU A 78 -8.73 -1.06 -9.62
C GLU A 78 -7.46 -1.80 -10.06
N PHE A 79 -7.46 -3.15 -10.02
CA PHE A 79 -6.40 -4.03 -10.55
C PHE A 79 -6.86 -4.75 -11.82
N SER A 80 -7.88 -4.27 -12.50
CA SER A 80 -8.28 -4.84 -13.80
C SER A 80 -7.18 -4.64 -14.85
N PRO A 81 -7.09 -5.51 -15.89
CA PRO A 81 -6.09 -5.37 -16.95
C PRO A 81 -6.11 -3.99 -17.63
N VAL A 82 -7.30 -3.42 -17.85
CA VAL A 82 -7.45 -2.07 -18.43
C VAL A 82 -6.82 -1.00 -17.52
N GLN A 83 -7.11 -1.04 -16.21
CA GLN A 83 -6.52 -0.08 -15.27
C GLN A 83 -5.00 -0.25 -15.16
N MET A 84 -4.51 -1.50 -15.17
CA MET A 84 -3.07 -1.77 -15.15
C MET A 84 -2.38 -1.25 -16.42
N GLN A 85 -3.01 -1.37 -17.60
CA GLN A 85 -2.48 -0.79 -18.84
C GLN A 85 -2.41 0.74 -18.77
N VAL A 86 -3.45 1.41 -18.25
CA VAL A 86 -3.46 2.87 -18.05
C VAL A 86 -2.34 3.30 -17.12
N LEU A 87 -2.16 2.59 -16.00
CA LEU A 87 -1.09 2.83 -15.03
C LEU A 87 0.31 2.60 -15.60
N ARG A 88 0.48 1.70 -16.58
CA ARG A 88 1.77 1.53 -17.28
C ARG A 88 2.02 2.60 -18.33
N ALA A 89 0.97 3.15 -18.94
CA ALA A 89 1.08 4.15 -19.99
C ALA A 89 1.44 5.54 -19.44
N ALA A 90 0.77 5.99 -18.38
CA ALA A 90 0.96 7.33 -17.82
C ALA A 90 0.59 7.39 -16.32
N PRO A 91 1.36 6.75 -15.44
CA PRO A 91 1.02 6.61 -14.02
C PRO A 91 0.85 7.95 -13.31
N GLU A 92 1.58 9.00 -13.66
CA GLU A 92 1.53 10.35 -13.09
C GLU A 92 0.18 11.06 -13.28
N HIS A 93 -0.59 10.68 -14.30
CA HIS A 93 -1.90 11.27 -14.56
C HIS A 93 -3.05 10.56 -13.86
N VAL A 94 -2.81 9.35 -13.36
CA VAL A 94 -3.81 8.53 -12.66
C VAL A 94 -4.05 9.06 -11.25
N ASP A 95 -5.33 9.18 -10.89
CA ASP A 95 -5.74 9.45 -9.51
C ASP A 95 -5.75 8.15 -8.70
N VAL A 96 -4.59 7.78 -8.17
CA VAL A 96 -4.41 6.53 -7.41
C VAL A 96 -5.19 6.58 -6.08
N MET A 97 -5.35 7.77 -5.49
CA MET A 97 -6.20 7.95 -4.32
C MET A 97 -7.66 7.56 -4.61
N HIS A 98 -8.17 7.96 -5.79
CA HIS A 98 -9.51 7.59 -6.22
C HIS A 98 -9.65 6.10 -6.55
N LEU A 99 -8.60 5.47 -7.07
CA LEU A 99 -8.59 4.02 -7.27
C LEU A 99 -8.68 3.28 -5.94
N ASN A 100 -7.77 3.58 -5.00
CA ASN A 100 -7.81 3.06 -3.64
C ASN A 100 -6.84 3.86 -2.76
N GLN A 101 -7.29 4.36 -1.60
CA GLN A 101 -6.42 5.10 -0.68
C GLN A 101 -5.21 4.30 -0.15
N PHE A 102 -5.27 2.96 -0.24
CA PHE A 102 -4.21 2.03 0.13
C PHE A 102 -3.64 1.26 -1.07
N TYR A 103 -3.76 1.77 -2.30
CA TYR A 103 -3.42 1.04 -3.54
C TYR A 103 -2.09 0.29 -3.50
N PHE A 104 -0.99 0.94 -3.10
CA PHE A 104 0.34 0.29 -3.07
C PHE A 104 0.55 -0.63 -1.86
N ILE A 105 -0.23 -0.46 -0.79
CA ILE A 105 -0.24 -1.42 0.33
C ILE A 105 -1.02 -2.64 -0.12
N LEU A 106 -2.27 -2.45 -0.55
CA LEU A 106 -3.18 -3.51 -0.98
C LEU A 106 -2.57 -4.40 -2.07
N SER A 107 -1.90 -3.82 -3.07
CA SER A 107 -1.18 -4.57 -4.11
C SER A 107 -0.14 -5.53 -3.53
N LYS A 108 0.63 -5.17 -2.49
CA LYS A 108 1.58 -6.08 -1.84
C LYS A 108 0.91 -7.32 -1.25
N HIS A 109 -0.34 -7.18 -0.78
CA HIS A 109 -1.09 -8.31 -0.25
C HIS A 109 -1.73 -9.14 -1.36
N ILE A 110 -2.35 -8.49 -2.35
CA ILE A 110 -3.09 -9.14 -3.43
C ILE A 110 -2.17 -9.91 -4.37
N VAL A 111 -0.97 -9.40 -4.67
CA VAL A 111 0.02 -10.08 -5.52
C VAL A 111 0.31 -11.51 -5.05
N ARG A 112 0.31 -11.73 -3.73
CA ARG A 112 0.58 -13.06 -3.14
C ARG A 112 -0.61 -14.02 -3.23
N LEU A 113 -1.79 -13.50 -3.56
CA LEU A 113 -3.06 -14.25 -3.60
C LEU A 113 -3.51 -14.55 -5.03
N ILE A 114 -2.96 -13.83 -6.01
CA ILE A 114 -3.21 -14.07 -7.43
C ILE A 114 -2.10 -15.00 -7.95
N PRO A 115 -2.44 -16.14 -8.58
CA PRO A 115 -1.45 -17.08 -9.06
C PRO A 115 -0.71 -16.56 -10.31
N ASP A 116 0.44 -17.19 -10.58
CA ASP A 116 1.15 -17.17 -11.86
C ASP A 116 1.44 -15.76 -12.42
N GLU A 117 1.30 -15.61 -13.75
CA GLU A 117 1.64 -14.41 -14.51
C GLU A 117 0.74 -13.22 -14.16
N ASP A 118 -0.51 -13.43 -13.74
CA ASP A 118 -1.41 -12.34 -13.36
C ASP A 118 -0.91 -11.64 -12.08
N GLY A 119 -0.46 -12.42 -11.09
CA GLY A 119 0.11 -11.88 -9.85
C GLY A 119 1.42 -11.14 -10.12
N ARG A 120 2.27 -11.72 -10.99
CA ARG A 120 3.51 -11.08 -11.45
C ARG A 120 3.24 -9.77 -12.19
N PHE A 121 2.31 -9.76 -13.13
CA PHE A 121 1.96 -8.58 -13.92
C PHE A 121 1.44 -7.44 -13.04
N LEU A 122 0.64 -7.75 -12.01
CA LEU A 122 0.21 -6.78 -11.01
C LEU A 122 1.42 -6.23 -10.24
N ALA A 123 2.32 -7.10 -9.77
CA ALA A 123 3.51 -6.70 -9.02
C ALA A 123 4.42 -5.75 -9.84
N GLU A 124 4.70 -6.10 -11.09
CA GLU A 124 5.50 -5.28 -12.00
C GLU A 124 4.82 -3.93 -12.28
N THR A 125 3.50 -3.94 -12.48
CA THR A 125 2.72 -2.71 -12.70
C THR A 125 2.77 -1.80 -11.48
N ALA A 126 2.50 -2.34 -10.29
CA ALA A 126 2.54 -1.56 -9.04
C ALA A 126 3.93 -0.97 -8.78
N LEU A 127 5.00 -1.76 -8.96
CA LEU A 127 6.37 -1.29 -8.79
C LEU A 127 6.70 -0.20 -9.82
N PHE A 128 6.42 -0.45 -11.10
CA PHE A 128 6.68 0.51 -12.18
C PHE A 128 5.95 1.84 -11.92
N SER A 129 4.65 1.79 -11.64
CA SER A 129 3.84 2.99 -11.41
C SER A 129 4.33 3.77 -10.18
N PHE A 130 4.70 3.10 -9.09
CA PHE A 130 5.27 3.76 -7.93
C PHE A 130 6.59 4.46 -8.25
N LEU A 131 7.50 3.79 -8.98
CA LEU A 131 8.79 4.36 -9.36
C LEU A 131 8.63 5.59 -10.28
N GLN A 132 7.79 5.50 -11.31
CA GLN A 132 7.54 6.64 -12.21
C GLN A 132 6.93 7.83 -11.46
N ARG A 133 5.96 7.58 -10.58
CA ARG A 133 5.30 8.63 -9.79
C ARG A 133 6.20 9.23 -8.73
N SER A 134 7.17 8.47 -8.21
CA SER A 134 8.08 8.92 -7.15
C SER A 134 8.83 10.20 -7.55
N GLY A 135 9.34 10.30 -8.79
CA GLY A 135 10.05 11.50 -9.25
C GLY A 135 9.17 12.75 -9.23
N TRP A 136 7.92 12.64 -9.69
CA TRP A 136 6.94 13.72 -9.62
C TRP A 136 6.60 14.11 -8.18
N ILE A 137 6.39 13.13 -7.30
CA ILE A 137 6.09 13.37 -5.87
C ILE A 137 7.24 14.09 -5.17
N LEU A 138 8.48 13.64 -5.39
CA LEU A 138 9.69 14.26 -4.85
C LEU A 138 9.79 15.71 -5.34
N ASN A 139 9.55 15.96 -6.63
CA ASN A 139 9.55 17.30 -7.20
C ASN A 139 8.51 18.23 -6.54
N CYS A 140 7.30 17.74 -6.28
CA CYS A 140 6.28 18.49 -5.53
C CYS A 140 6.75 18.84 -4.11
N ALA A 141 7.35 17.88 -3.40
CA ALA A 141 7.83 18.08 -2.04
C ALA A 141 8.99 19.10 -1.97
N LEU A 142 9.90 19.06 -2.95
CA LEU A 142 11.10 19.92 -2.98
C LEU A 142 10.80 21.35 -3.42
N HIS A 143 9.92 21.55 -4.40
CA HIS A 143 9.79 22.84 -5.09
C HIS A 143 8.42 23.51 -4.91
N GLN A 144 7.35 22.72 -4.76
CA GLN A 144 5.99 23.27 -4.71
C GLN A 144 5.49 23.44 -3.27
N GLY A 145 5.95 22.58 -2.34
CA GLY A 145 5.50 22.57 -0.94
C GLY A 145 4.04 22.15 -0.74
N ALA A 146 3.26 22.03 -1.82
CA ALA A 146 1.88 21.58 -1.81
C ALA A 146 1.81 20.06 -1.99
N LYS A 147 1.08 19.40 -1.09
CA LYS A 147 0.83 17.96 -1.16
C LYS A 147 -0.09 17.64 -2.35
N PRO A 148 0.32 16.76 -3.28
CA PRO A 148 -0.58 16.28 -4.33
C PRO A 148 -1.86 15.65 -3.75
N LYS A 149 -3.00 15.82 -4.44
CA LYS A 149 -4.29 15.25 -4.02
C LYS A 149 -4.52 13.81 -4.54
N LYS A 150 -3.83 13.45 -5.61
CA LYS A 150 -4.02 12.21 -6.41
C LYS A 150 -3.15 11.02 -5.95
N ILE A 151 -2.60 11.10 -4.75
CA ILE A 151 -1.58 10.15 -4.26
C ILE A 151 -2.12 9.30 -3.12
N ASP A 152 -1.76 8.02 -3.08
CA ASP A 152 -2.22 7.09 -2.05
C ASP A 152 -1.49 7.28 -0.70
N SER A 153 -1.84 6.48 0.31
CA SER A 153 -1.21 6.51 1.62
C SER A 153 0.30 6.19 1.64
N THR A 154 0.80 5.37 0.70
CA THR A 154 2.23 5.05 0.58
C THR A 154 2.98 6.25 0.02
N GLU A 155 2.43 6.85 -1.02
CA GLU A 155 2.98 8.04 -1.67
C GLU A 155 2.94 9.27 -0.76
N VAL A 156 1.92 9.40 0.09
CA VAL A 156 1.88 10.43 1.13
C VAL A 156 3.05 10.30 2.10
N GLN A 157 3.52 9.09 2.40
CA GLN A 157 4.69 8.90 3.25
C GLN A 157 5.96 9.37 2.53
N LEU A 158 6.12 8.99 1.27
CA LEU A 158 7.23 9.46 0.44
C LEU A 158 7.26 10.99 0.38
N TYR A 159 6.12 11.62 0.11
CA TYR A 159 5.99 13.08 0.08
C TYR A 159 6.41 13.72 1.42
N ARG A 160 5.91 13.19 2.55
CA ARG A 160 6.21 13.73 3.88
C ARG A 160 7.69 13.61 4.22
N GLU A 161 8.30 12.47 3.90
CA GLU A 161 9.73 12.25 4.15
C GLU A 161 10.57 13.16 3.26
N ALA A 162 10.24 13.26 1.97
CA ALA A 162 10.93 14.17 1.05
C ALA A 162 10.84 15.64 1.50
N LEU A 163 9.66 16.09 1.92
CA LEU A 163 9.46 17.46 2.43
C LEU A 163 10.27 17.69 3.72
N ARG A 164 10.29 16.71 4.63
CA ARG A 164 11.10 16.76 5.86
C ARG A 164 12.59 16.88 5.53
N CYS A 165 13.10 16.03 4.63
CA CYS A 165 14.49 16.09 4.19
C CYS A 165 14.83 17.44 3.55
N ALA A 166 13.93 17.98 2.72
CA ALA A 166 14.09 19.30 2.10
C ALA A 166 14.23 20.41 3.16
N MET A 167 13.36 20.40 4.17
CA MET A 167 13.39 21.37 5.27
C MET A 167 14.66 21.24 6.11
N GLN A 168 15.08 20.00 6.43
CA GLN A 168 16.31 19.75 7.18
C GLN A 168 17.55 20.23 6.41
N PHE A 169 17.61 19.91 5.11
CA PHE A 169 18.68 20.35 4.23
C PHE A 169 18.73 21.88 4.13
N SER A 170 17.59 22.54 3.93
CA SER A 170 17.51 24.01 3.88
C SER A 170 18.00 24.66 5.18
N ARG A 171 17.59 24.15 6.34
CA ARG A 171 18.08 24.63 7.65
C ARG A 171 19.58 24.46 7.80
N TRP A 172 20.09 23.27 7.48
CA TRP A 172 21.52 22.99 7.53
C TRP A 172 22.31 23.90 6.60
N PHE A 173 21.89 24.02 5.35
CA PHE A 173 22.53 24.84 4.33
C PHE A 173 22.58 26.33 4.73
N ASN A 174 21.46 26.89 5.19
CA ASN A 174 21.38 28.28 5.63
C ASN A 174 22.20 28.55 6.90
N SER A 175 22.27 27.59 7.83
CA SER A 175 23.12 27.72 9.01
C SER A 175 24.60 27.82 8.65
N ARG A 176 25.06 27.04 7.66
CA ARG A 176 26.45 27.09 7.19
C ARG A 176 26.76 28.38 6.46
N GLN A 177 25.84 28.86 5.61
CA GLN A 177 26.01 30.15 4.95
C GLN A 177 26.08 31.31 5.95
N ALA A 178 25.26 31.29 7.00
CA ALA A 178 25.31 32.29 8.06
C ALA A 178 26.65 32.29 8.81
N ILE A 179 27.23 31.10 9.06
CA ILE A 179 28.55 30.97 9.69
C ILE A 179 29.65 31.53 8.77
N CYS A 180 29.64 31.20 7.47
CA CYS A 180 30.63 31.74 6.53
C CYS A 180 30.55 33.27 6.45
N ARG A 181 29.34 33.85 6.33
CA ARG A 181 29.16 35.31 6.30
C ARG A 181 29.67 36.00 7.56
N LYS A 182 29.48 35.40 8.74
CA LYS A 182 30.03 35.93 10.00
C LYS A 182 31.56 35.90 10.01
N ARG A 183 32.17 34.84 9.48
CA ARG A 183 33.62 34.71 9.39
C ARG A 183 34.24 35.71 8.42
N ASP A 184 33.62 35.91 7.25
CA ASP A 184 34.09 36.88 6.26
C ASP A 184 33.93 38.32 6.76
N GLY A 185 32.86 38.61 7.53
CA GLY A 185 32.65 39.93 8.14
C GLY A 185 33.62 40.27 9.27
N SER A 186 34.12 39.29 10.02
CA SER A 186 35.06 39.51 11.14
C SER A 186 36.50 39.87 10.73
N HIS A 187 36.81 39.86 9.42
CA HIS A 187 38.13 40.28 8.91
C HIS A 187 38.18 41.76 8.48
N LEU A 188 37.10 42.52 8.69
CA LEU A 188 36.97 43.93 8.32
C LEU A 188 37.04 44.91 9.50
N ASP A 189 37.30 44.44 10.71
CA ASP A 189 37.62 45.25 11.90
C ASP A 189 39.10 45.08 12.29
#